data_AF-A0A069D711-F1
#
_entry.id   AF-A0A069D711-F1
#
_cell.length_a   1.000
_cell.length_b   1.000
_cell.length_c   1.000
_cell.angle_alpha   90.00
_cell.angle_beta   90.00
_cell.angle_gamma   90.00
#
_symmetry.space_group_name_H-M   'P 1'
#
loop_
_entity.id
_entity.type
_entity.pdbx_description
1 polymer ?
#
loop_
_entity_poly.entity_id
_entity_poly.type
_entity_poly.pdbx_seq_one_letter_code
_entity_poly.pdbx_strand_id
1 'polypeptide(L)'
;MQGQLRTARLPKVSKDFFATLDDDYIISERLYNCLKEEKVKLGELNRILNYRNIELPFYHLYSTLTLPPATKKEGLTVEGQCSECKRNGYFNTAIFAPSGSNVPTKILPYDLHYQPFDMDIFSLADFAFTWECMGLSNLKAHGNFVVRYARPLLVVSEKFKSILEKLKIKGLEFEQIIID
;
A
#
# COMPACT_ATOMS: atom_id res chain seq x y z
N MET A 1 -14.28 -8.23 -7.49
CA MET A 1 -14.33 -7.90 -8.93
C MET A 1 -13.12 -7.02 -9.21
N GLN A 2 -12.23 -7.43 -10.13
CA GLN A 2 -11.02 -6.67 -10.44
C GLN A 2 -11.40 -5.46 -11.29
N GLY A 3 -11.21 -4.26 -10.75
CA GLY A 3 -11.46 -3.02 -11.48
C GLY A 3 -10.33 -2.73 -12.48
N GLN A 4 -10.69 -2.33 -13.70
CA GLN A 4 -9.74 -1.81 -14.67
C GLN A 4 -9.46 -0.35 -14.34
N LEU A 5 -8.26 -0.02 -13.84
CA LEU A 5 -7.89 1.37 -13.58
C LEU A 5 -7.88 2.18 -14.88
N ARG A 6 -8.53 3.34 -14.80
CA ARG A 6 -8.70 4.30 -15.91
C ARG A 6 -8.30 5.68 -15.45
N THR A 7 -7.56 6.41 -16.29
CA THR A 7 -7.09 7.77 -15.96
C THR A 7 -7.19 8.74 -17.14
N ALA A 8 -7.34 10.03 -16.87
CA ALA A 8 -7.19 11.07 -17.89
C ALA A 8 -5.72 11.39 -18.16
N ARG A 9 -4.84 11.26 -17.16
CA ARG A 9 -3.49 11.83 -17.15
C ARG A 9 -2.53 11.02 -16.26
N LEU A 10 -1.91 9.98 -16.81
CA LEU A 10 -0.68 9.37 -16.28
C LEU A 10 0.58 9.47 -17.18
N PRO A 11 0.54 9.73 -18.50
CA PRO A 11 1.74 9.56 -19.34
C PRO A 11 2.88 10.54 -19.07
N LYS A 12 2.70 11.54 -18.19
CA LYS A 12 3.74 12.49 -17.78
C LYS A 12 4.45 12.11 -16.46
N VAL A 13 4.09 10.99 -15.85
CA VAL A 13 4.70 10.53 -14.60
C VAL A 13 5.99 9.78 -14.93
N SER A 14 7.14 10.33 -14.53
CA SER A 14 8.47 9.71 -14.71
C SER A 14 8.84 8.73 -13.58
N LYS A 15 7.88 8.37 -12.73
CA LYS A 15 8.09 7.48 -11.59
C LYS A 15 7.83 6.03 -11.98
N ASP A 16 8.69 5.14 -11.53
CA ASP A 16 8.53 3.70 -11.75
C ASP A 16 7.63 3.02 -10.74
N PHE A 17 7.45 3.62 -9.56
CA PHE A 17 6.58 3.14 -8.50
C PHE A 17 5.94 4.35 -7.81
N PHE A 18 4.62 4.34 -7.64
CA PHE A 18 3.88 5.38 -6.92
C PHE A 18 2.48 4.90 -6.55
N ALA A 19 1.86 5.58 -5.59
CA ALA A 19 0.45 5.38 -5.23
C ALA A 19 -0.42 6.51 -5.79
N THR A 20 -1.69 6.21 -6.10
CA THR A 20 -2.73 7.22 -6.38
C THR A 20 -3.18 7.93 -5.09
N LEU A 21 -4.06 8.94 -5.21
CA LEU A 21 -4.70 9.53 -4.03
C LEU A 21 -5.63 8.55 -3.28
N ASP A 22 -6.03 7.47 -3.95
CA ASP A 22 -6.88 6.41 -3.40
C ASP A 22 -6.06 5.24 -2.82
N ASP A 23 -4.73 5.37 -2.80
CA ASP A 23 -3.71 4.36 -2.43
C ASP A 23 -3.67 3.12 -3.35
N ASP A 24 -4.03 3.26 -4.63
CA ASP A 24 -3.74 2.22 -5.63
C ASP A 24 -2.26 2.29 -6.03
N TYR A 25 -1.54 1.17 -5.88
CA TYR A 25 -0.13 1.10 -6.24
C TYR A 25 0.05 0.89 -7.75
N ILE A 26 0.91 1.69 -8.36
CA ILE A 26 1.16 1.68 -9.80
C ILE A 26 2.65 1.46 -10.04
N ILE A 27 2.97 0.57 -10.98
CA ILE A 27 4.33 0.37 -11.47
C ILE A 27 4.44 0.69 -12.96
N SER A 28 5.58 1.24 -13.38
CA SER A 28 5.87 1.45 -14.80
C SER A 28 6.10 0.11 -15.51
N GLU A 29 5.91 0.09 -16.83
CA GLU A 29 6.28 -1.05 -17.66
C GLU A 29 7.77 -1.42 -17.52
N ARG A 30 8.64 -0.43 -17.34
CA ARG A 30 10.08 -0.64 -17.10
C ARG A 30 10.32 -1.44 -15.82
N LEU A 31 9.69 -1.04 -14.72
CA LEU A 31 9.83 -1.75 -13.44
C LEU A 31 9.17 -3.14 -13.51
N TYR A 32 8.00 -3.24 -14.15
CA TYR A 32 7.33 -4.52 -14.36
C TYR A 32 8.23 -5.53 -15.09
N ASN A 33 8.86 -5.12 -16.19
CA ASN A 33 9.76 -5.98 -16.96
C ASN A 33 10.98 -6.38 -16.12
N CYS A 34 11.59 -5.44 -15.39
CA CYS A 34 12.73 -5.73 -14.51
C CYS A 34 12.35 -6.74 -13.40
N LEU A 35 11.21 -6.56 -12.75
CA LEU A 35 10.70 -7.48 -11.73
C LEU A 35 10.46 -8.88 -12.33
N LYS A 36 9.91 -8.97 -13.55
CA LYS A 36 9.74 -10.24 -14.26
C LYS A 36 11.06 -10.92 -14.59
N GLU A 37 12.04 -10.18 -15.10
CA GLU A 37 13.37 -10.70 -15.42
C GLU A 37 14.07 -11.27 -14.18
N GLU A 38 13.94 -10.57 -13.05
CA GLU A 38 14.44 -11.01 -11.75
C GLU A 38 13.58 -12.13 -11.12
N LYS A 39 12.56 -12.64 -11.84
CA LYS A 39 11.64 -13.71 -11.42
C LYS A 39 10.82 -13.38 -10.16
N VAL A 40 10.40 -12.13 -10.01
CA VAL A 40 9.43 -11.73 -8.97
C VAL A 40 8.05 -12.25 -9.36
N LYS A 41 7.40 -12.95 -8.44
CA LYS A 41 6.06 -13.52 -8.59
C LYS A 41 5.01 -12.42 -8.43
N LEU A 42 4.72 -11.72 -9.53
CA LEU A 42 3.77 -10.60 -9.54
C LEU A 42 2.31 -11.00 -9.73
N GLY A 43 2.03 -12.26 -10.09
CA GLY A 43 0.70 -12.67 -10.54
C GLY A 43 0.29 -11.97 -11.85
N GLU A 44 -1.01 -11.94 -12.13
CA GLU A 44 -1.58 -11.23 -13.28
C GLU A 44 -1.87 -9.78 -12.92
N LEU A 45 -1.21 -8.85 -13.62
CA LEU A 45 -1.41 -7.41 -13.46
C LEU A 45 -2.09 -6.83 -14.70
N ASN A 46 -3.08 -5.96 -14.48
CA ASN A 46 -3.76 -5.25 -15.56
C ASN A 46 -2.99 -3.99 -15.95
N ARG A 47 -2.80 -3.78 -17.25
CA ARG A 47 -2.33 -2.50 -17.79
C ARG A 47 -3.34 -1.41 -17.48
N ILE A 48 -2.88 -0.21 -17.17
CA ILE A 48 -3.77 0.93 -16.94
C ILE A 48 -4.24 1.48 -18.29
N LEU A 49 -5.52 1.83 -18.39
CA LEU A 49 -6.09 2.44 -19.59
C LEU A 49 -6.27 3.95 -19.40
N ASN A 50 -6.27 4.70 -20.49
CA ASN A 50 -6.85 6.04 -20.47
C ASN A 50 -8.38 6.01 -20.68
N TYR A 51 -9.07 7.15 -20.56
CA TYR A 51 -10.51 7.22 -20.82
C TYR A 51 -10.94 6.90 -22.25
N ARG A 52 -10.00 6.83 -23.20
CA ARG A 52 -10.22 6.40 -24.59
C ARG A 52 -9.91 4.90 -24.81
N ASN A 53 -9.73 4.13 -23.73
CA ASN A 53 -9.35 2.71 -23.76
C ASN A 53 -7.96 2.43 -24.36
N ILE A 54 -7.07 3.42 -24.40
CA ILE A 54 -5.69 3.21 -24.86
C ILE A 54 -4.86 2.77 -23.67
N GLU A 55 -4.11 1.69 -23.85
CA GLU A 55 -3.15 1.20 -22.87
C GLU A 55 -2.05 2.22 -22.61
N LEU A 56 -1.71 2.37 -21.33
CA LEU A 56 -0.61 3.19 -20.86
C LEU A 56 0.55 2.27 -20.43
N PRO A 57 1.80 2.78 -20.41
CA PRO A 57 2.98 1.99 -20.02
C PRO A 57 3.08 1.83 -18.49
N PHE A 58 1.96 1.48 -17.86
CA PHE A 58 1.81 1.32 -16.42
C PHE A 58 0.89 0.14 -16.12
N TYR A 59 1.17 -0.51 -14.99
CA TYR A 59 0.39 -1.62 -14.47
C TYR A 59 -0.14 -1.28 -13.09
N HIS A 60 -1.38 -1.70 -12.82
CA HIS A 60 -1.93 -1.69 -11.48
C HIS A 60 -1.30 -2.83 -10.67
N LEU A 61 -0.51 -2.51 -9.65
CA LEU A 61 0.05 -3.49 -8.73
C LEU A 61 -1.01 -3.87 -7.69
N TYR A 62 -1.80 -4.89 -8.04
CA TYR A 62 -2.88 -5.41 -7.22
C TYR A 62 -2.64 -6.89 -6.93
N SER A 63 -3.01 -7.34 -5.74
CA SER A 63 -3.03 -8.75 -5.34
C SER A 63 -4.39 -9.14 -4.80
N THR A 64 -4.85 -10.33 -5.16
CA THR A 64 -5.97 -11.00 -4.47
C THR A 64 -5.54 -11.62 -3.15
N LEU A 65 -4.23 -11.75 -2.93
CA LEU A 65 -3.64 -12.31 -1.73
C LEU A 65 -3.66 -11.26 -0.62
N THR A 66 -4.28 -11.63 0.50
CA THR A 66 -4.35 -10.82 1.70
C THR A 66 -3.80 -11.67 2.84
N LEU A 67 -2.86 -11.12 3.62
CA LEU A 67 -2.38 -11.75 4.85
C LEU A 67 -3.55 -11.95 5.82
N PRO A 68 -3.49 -12.92 6.74
CA PRO A 68 -4.48 -13.00 7.83
C PRO A 68 -4.39 -11.76 8.72
N PRO A 69 -5.33 -11.55 9.66
CA PRO A 69 -5.17 -10.54 10.69
C PRO A 69 -3.88 -10.76 11.50
N ALA A 70 -3.14 -9.69 11.76
CA ALA A 70 -1.95 -9.74 12.60
C ALA A 70 -2.28 -10.24 14.02
N THR A 71 -1.42 -11.10 14.58
CA THR A 71 -1.59 -11.68 15.92
C THR A 71 -1.47 -10.64 17.03
N LYS A 72 -0.57 -9.68 16.83
CA LYS A 72 -0.39 -8.51 17.68
C LYS A 72 -0.24 -7.28 16.79
N LYS A 73 -0.87 -6.19 17.24
CA LYS A 73 -0.81 -4.87 16.61
C LYS A 73 -0.92 -3.79 17.66
N GLU A 74 -0.19 -2.71 17.46
CA GLU A 74 -0.24 -1.52 18.31
C GLU A 74 -0.99 -0.40 17.58
N GLY A 75 -1.81 0.40 18.27
CA GLY A 75 -2.60 1.49 17.67
C GLY A 75 -4.07 1.52 18.08
N LEU A 76 -4.85 2.40 17.45
CA LEU A 76 -6.27 2.57 17.75
C LEU A 76 -7.13 1.77 16.77
N THR A 77 -8.01 0.93 17.30
CA THR A 77 -9.04 0.23 16.52
C THR A 77 -10.32 1.06 16.53
N VAL A 78 -10.95 1.27 15.38
CA VAL A 78 -12.27 1.93 15.32
C VAL A 78 -13.37 0.88 15.22
N GLU A 79 -14.42 1.04 16.03
CA GLU A 79 -15.63 0.23 15.95
C GLU A 79 -16.41 0.61 14.68
N GLY A 80 -16.27 -0.20 13.63
CA GLY A 80 -16.94 -0.01 12.35
C GLY A 80 -16.22 -0.72 11.21
N GLN A 81 -16.71 -1.90 10.84
CA GLN A 81 -16.23 -2.58 9.64
C GLN A 81 -16.62 -1.80 8.39
N CYS A 82 -15.69 -1.65 7.45
CA CYS A 82 -16.00 -1.09 6.14
C CYS A 82 -17.15 -1.88 5.49
N SER A 83 -18.18 -1.20 4.99
CA SER A 83 -19.33 -1.86 4.34
C SER A 83 -18.93 -2.70 3.13
N GLU A 84 -17.87 -2.29 2.43
CA GLU A 84 -17.38 -2.91 1.20
C GLU A 84 -16.47 -4.09 1.48
N CYS A 85 -15.36 -3.87 2.18
CA CYS A 85 -14.34 -4.90 2.37
C CYS A 85 -14.51 -5.73 3.65
N LYS A 86 -15.43 -5.34 4.55
CA LYS A 86 -15.69 -5.97 5.86
C LYS A 86 -14.47 -6.06 6.78
N ARG A 87 -13.39 -5.33 6.48
CA ARG A 87 -12.18 -5.23 7.30
C ARG A 87 -12.30 -4.09 8.30
N ASN A 88 -11.60 -4.22 9.43
CA ASN A 88 -11.52 -3.16 10.43
C ASN A 88 -10.52 -2.09 9.99
N GLY A 89 -10.85 -0.84 10.24
CA GLY A 89 -9.91 0.28 10.14
C GLY A 89 -9.05 0.34 11.40
N TYR A 90 -7.73 0.29 11.20
CA TYR A 90 -6.73 0.58 12.21
C TYR A 90 -6.09 1.91 11.86
N PHE A 91 -5.95 2.78 12.86
CA PHE A 91 -5.39 4.10 12.62
C PHE A 91 -4.16 4.31 13.48
N ASN A 92 -3.12 4.84 12.84
CA ASN A 92 -1.91 5.22 13.55
C ASN A 92 -2.26 6.27 14.60
N THR A 93 -1.70 6.14 15.79
CA THR A 93 -1.74 7.23 16.77
C THR A 93 -0.82 8.34 16.27
N ALA A 94 -1.44 9.46 15.88
CA ALA A 94 -0.72 10.68 15.54
C ALA A 94 -0.67 11.60 16.77
N ILE A 95 0.53 11.95 17.21
CA ILE A 95 0.76 13.02 18.18
C ILE A 95 0.85 14.32 17.38
N PHE A 96 -0.28 15.02 17.29
CA PHE A 96 -0.34 16.31 16.61
C PHE A 96 0.46 17.35 17.39
N ALA A 97 1.21 18.14 16.64
CA ALA A 97 1.92 19.28 17.21
C ALA A 97 0.91 20.33 17.70
N PRO A 98 1.20 21.02 18.82
CA PRO A 98 0.41 22.17 19.24
C PRO A 98 0.34 23.20 18.11
N SER A 99 -0.84 23.79 17.91
CA SER A 99 -1.06 24.83 16.89
C SER A 99 -0.04 25.96 17.07
N GLY A 100 0.67 26.32 15.99
CA GLY A 100 1.71 27.37 16.00
C GLY A 100 3.11 26.91 16.41
N SER A 101 3.34 25.62 16.65
CA SER A 101 4.68 25.09 16.88
C SER A 101 5.35 24.62 15.58
N ASN A 102 6.69 24.73 15.52
CA ASN A 102 7.52 24.17 14.44
C ASN A 102 7.81 22.66 14.63
N VAL A 103 7.14 22.00 15.57
CA VAL A 103 7.32 20.58 15.83
C VAL A 103 6.49 19.81 14.80
N PRO A 104 7.05 18.85 14.06
CA PRO A 104 6.27 18.03 13.14
C PRO A 104 5.35 17.08 13.91
N THR A 105 4.15 16.82 13.38
CA THR A 105 3.27 15.75 13.86
C THR A 105 4.04 14.43 13.86
N LYS A 106 4.08 13.75 15.01
CA LYS A 106 4.74 12.46 15.16
C LYS A 106 3.73 11.34 14.96
N ILE A 107 3.96 10.48 13.98
CA ILE A 107 3.22 9.23 13.80
C ILE A 107 3.97 8.17 14.62
N LEU A 108 3.26 7.48 15.53
CA LEU A 108 3.87 6.38 16.29
C LEU A 108 4.08 5.16 15.39
N PRO A 109 5.17 4.39 15.59
CA PRO A 109 5.47 3.21 14.79
C PRO A 109 4.38 2.15 14.92
N TYR A 110 4.20 1.39 13.86
CA TYR A 110 3.19 0.35 13.76
C TYR A 110 3.86 -1.01 13.59
N ASP A 111 3.84 -1.81 14.65
CA ASP A 111 4.42 -3.14 14.62
C ASP A 111 3.35 -4.17 14.24
N LEU A 112 3.56 -4.82 13.10
CA LEU A 112 2.77 -5.97 12.63
C LEU A 112 3.48 -7.26 13.00
N HIS A 113 2.79 -8.09 13.78
CA HIS A 113 3.26 -9.43 14.12
C HIS A 113 2.45 -10.50 13.39
N TYR A 114 3.15 -11.48 12.84
CA TYR A 114 2.58 -12.66 12.19
C TYR A 114 3.27 -13.93 12.69
N GLN A 115 2.59 -15.05 12.52
CA GLN A 115 3.20 -16.36 12.72
C GLN A 115 3.91 -16.80 11.43
N PRO A 116 4.89 -17.71 11.51
CA PRO A 116 5.61 -18.20 10.34
C PRO A 116 4.68 -18.78 9.26
N PHE A 117 3.62 -19.50 9.65
CA PHE A 117 2.65 -20.09 8.73
C PHE A 117 1.78 -19.05 8.01
N ASP A 118 1.61 -17.85 8.56
CA ASP A 118 0.88 -16.76 7.90
C ASP A 118 1.64 -16.26 6.66
N MET A 119 2.97 -16.47 6.64
CA MET A 119 3.86 -16.05 5.56
C MET A 119 3.94 -17.05 4.41
N ASP A 120 3.27 -18.21 4.52
CA ASP A 120 3.22 -19.22 3.44
C ASP A 120 2.63 -18.65 2.14
N ILE A 121 1.86 -17.57 2.22
CA ILE A 121 1.33 -16.84 1.06
C ILE A 121 2.45 -16.35 0.13
N PHE A 122 3.65 -16.08 0.66
CA PHE A 122 4.81 -15.66 -0.12
C PHE A 122 5.46 -16.80 -0.92
N SER A 123 5.01 -18.05 -0.72
CA SER A 123 5.30 -19.14 -1.64
C SER A 123 4.59 -18.96 -3.00
N LEU A 124 3.48 -18.20 -3.04
CA LEU A 124 2.66 -17.97 -4.23
C LEU A 124 2.96 -16.64 -4.93
N ALA A 125 3.28 -15.58 -4.17
CA ALA A 125 3.58 -14.25 -4.70
C ALA A 125 4.70 -13.57 -3.92
N ASP A 126 5.32 -12.56 -4.52
CA ASP A 126 6.34 -11.74 -3.85
C ASP A 126 5.75 -10.48 -3.21
N PHE A 127 4.42 -10.34 -3.22
CA PHE A 127 3.70 -9.28 -2.51
C PHE A 127 2.28 -9.69 -2.15
N ALA A 128 1.76 -9.08 -1.09
CA ALA A 128 0.39 -9.25 -0.61
C ALA A 128 -0.09 -7.96 0.05
N PHE A 129 -1.38 -7.88 0.37
CA PHE A 129 -1.93 -6.80 1.17
C PHE A 129 -2.14 -7.24 2.62
N THR A 130 -1.99 -6.33 3.57
CA THR A 130 -2.39 -6.60 4.96
C THR A 130 -3.90 -6.80 5.07
N TRP A 131 -4.35 -7.56 6.07
CA TRP A 131 -5.76 -7.58 6.44
C TRP A 131 -6.18 -6.26 7.05
N GLU A 132 -5.32 -5.69 7.90
CA GLU A 132 -5.50 -4.41 8.53
C GLU A 132 -5.52 -3.30 7.49
N CYS A 133 -6.61 -2.54 7.45
CA CYS A 133 -6.65 -1.29 6.70
C CYS A 133 -6.08 -0.19 7.60
N MET A 134 -4.99 0.44 7.18
CA MET A 134 -4.25 1.46 7.92
C MET A 134 -4.55 2.86 7.38
N GLY A 135 -4.68 3.85 8.26
CA GLY A 135 -4.85 5.25 7.85
C GLY A 135 -4.52 6.25 8.95
N LEU A 136 -4.54 7.54 8.62
CA LEU A 136 -4.49 8.61 9.62
C LEU A 136 -5.92 8.91 10.07
N SER A 137 -6.21 8.73 11.36
CA SER A 137 -7.51 9.10 11.93
C SER A 137 -7.58 10.62 12.09
N ASN A 138 -8.50 11.26 11.39
CA ASN A 138 -8.98 12.59 11.75
C ASN A 138 -10.26 12.40 12.58
N LEU A 139 -10.11 12.18 13.90
CA LEU A 139 -11.22 12.08 14.85
C LEU A 139 -12.15 13.31 14.83
N LYS A 140 -11.70 14.45 14.29
CA LYS A 140 -12.53 15.62 13.96
C LYS A 140 -12.20 16.14 12.57
N ALA A 141 -13.20 16.20 11.70
CA ALA A 141 -13.14 16.97 10.47
C ALA A 141 -13.01 18.47 10.84
N HIS A 142 -11.94 19.11 10.40
CA HIS A 142 -11.76 20.56 10.51
C HIS A 142 -11.60 21.15 9.11
N GLY A 143 -12.47 22.07 8.70
CA GLY A 143 -12.31 22.84 7.46
C GLY A 143 -12.29 22.00 6.16
N ASN A 144 -11.34 22.32 5.26
CA ASN A 144 -11.23 21.77 3.90
C ASN A 144 -10.34 20.51 3.78
N PHE A 145 -10.04 19.81 4.87
CA PHE A 145 -9.13 18.65 4.82
C PHE A 145 -9.84 17.37 4.34
N VAL A 146 -9.11 16.59 3.54
CA VAL A 146 -9.56 15.32 2.96
C VAL A 146 -9.65 14.24 4.04
N VAL A 147 -10.80 13.57 4.14
CA VAL A 147 -10.97 12.34 4.92
C VAL A 147 -10.12 11.26 4.26
N ARG A 148 -9.02 10.84 4.88
CA ARG A 148 -8.25 9.69 4.42
C ARG A 148 -8.92 8.41 4.92
N TYR A 149 -9.27 7.52 4.02
CA TYR A 149 -9.80 6.20 4.36
C TYR A 149 -8.66 5.29 4.79
N ALA A 150 -8.94 4.38 5.72
CA ALA A 150 -7.99 3.33 6.06
C ALA A 150 -7.87 2.36 4.86
N ARG A 151 -6.63 2.05 4.44
CA ARG A 151 -6.31 1.21 3.27
C ARG A 151 -5.28 0.15 3.66
N PRO A 152 -5.36 -1.07 3.10
CA PRO A 152 -4.38 -2.08 3.42
C PRO A 152 -2.99 -1.65 2.96
N LEU A 153 -1.97 -2.01 3.74
CA LEU A 153 -0.57 -1.78 3.37
C LEU A 153 -0.11 -2.84 2.37
N LEU A 154 0.75 -2.43 1.45
CA LEU A 154 1.47 -3.35 0.57
C LEU A 154 2.63 -4.00 1.32
N VAL A 155 2.58 -5.32 1.46
CA VAL A 155 3.70 -6.11 1.97
C VAL A 155 4.43 -6.72 0.79
N VAL A 156 5.76 -6.59 0.78
CA VAL A 156 6.63 -7.12 -0.27
C VAL A 156 7.69 -8.04 0.32
N SER A 157 8.11 -9.05 -0.45
CA SER A 157 9.25 -9.89 -0.08
C SER A 157 10.56 -9.09 -0.11
N GLU A 158 11.57 -9.55 0.63
CA GLU A 158 12.92 -8.95 0.57
C GLU A 158 13.51 -8.96 -0.85
N LYS A 159 13.13 -9.94 -1.67
CA LYS A 159 13.50 -10.00 -3.08
C LYS A 159 12.93 -8.80 -3.85
N PHE A 160 11.65 -8.51 -3.72
CA PHE A 160 11.03 -7.36 -4.38
C PHE A 160 11.65 -6.05 -3.84
N LYS A 161 11.74 -5.89 -2.52
CA LYS A 161 12.36 -4.71 -1.88
C LYS A 161 13.77 -4.43 -2.40
N SER A 162 14.65 -5.45 -2.44
CA SER A 162 16.02 -5.29 -2.93
C SER A 162 16.12 -4.82 -4.38
N ILE A 163 15.16 -5.18 -5.24
CA ILE A 163 15.09 -4.68 -6.62
C ILE A 163 14.71 -3.20 -6.65
N LEU A 164 13.75 -2.79 -5.81
CA LEU A 164 13.37 -1.37 -5.68
C LEU A 164 14.55 -0.51 -5.20
N GLU A 165 15.32 -1.02 -4.24
CA GLU A 165 16.52 -0.37 -3.72
C GLU A 165 17.65 -0.32 -4.77
N LYS A 166 17.90 -1.42 -5.48
CA LYS A 166 18.87 -1.50 -6.59
C LYS A 166 18.56 -0.49 -7.69
N LEU A 167 17.28 -0.30 -8.01
CA LEU A 167 16.81 0.68 -8.99
C LEU A 167 16.76 2.11 -8.44
N LYS A 168 17.07 2.32 -7.15
CA LYS A 168 17.08 3.62 -6.46
C LYS A 168 15.76 4.36 -6.59
N ILE A 169 14.64 3.64 -6.45
CA ILE A 169 13.32 4.25 -6.44
C ILE A 169 13.20 5.19 -5.23
N LYS A 170 12.88 6.46 -5.48
CA LYS A 170 12.87 7.50 -4.44
C LYS A 170 11.51 7.59 -3.76
N GLY A 171 11.51 7.99 -2.48
CA GLY A 171 10.29 8.26 -1.71
C GLY A 171 9.56 6.99 -1.26
N LEU A 172 10.29 5.89 -1.11
CA LEU A 172 9.80 4.67 -0.48
C LEU A 172 10.29 4.63 0.96
N GLU A 173 9.39 4.27 1.86
CA GLU A 173 9.68 3.97 3.25
C GLU A 173 9.27 2.52 3.48
N PHE A 174 10.16 1.73 4.08
CA PHE A 174 9.91 0.33 4.39
C PHE A 174 9.91 0.16 5.90
N GLU A 175 8.85 -0.45 6.40
CA GLU A 175 8.75 -0.91 7.78
C GLU A 175 8.88 -2.43 7.79
N GLN A 176 9.55 -2.97 8.81
CA GLN A 176 9.73 -4.41 8.93
C GLN A 176 8.49 -5.03 9.56
N ILE A 177 8.06 -6.17 9.01
CA ILE A 177 7.10 -7.05 9.66
C ILE A 177 7.83 -8.01 10.59
N ILE A 178 7.27 -8.22 11.78
CA ILE A 178 7.82 -9.13 12.78
C ILE A 178 7.17 -10.51 12.59
N ILE A 179 8.01 -11.54 12.53
CA ILE A 179 7.57 -12.93 12.51
C ILE A 179 7.99 -13.53 13.85
N ASP A 180 7.01 -13.93 14.65
CA ASP A 180 7.21 -14.48 16.00
C ASP A 180 7.62 -15.97 15.98
#